data_AF-A0A939ZNN4-F1
#
_entry.id   AF-A0A939ZNN4-F1
#
_cell.length_a   1.000
_cell.length_b   1.000
_cell.length_c   1.000
_cell.angle_alpha   90.00
_cell.angle_beta   90.00
_cell.angle_gamma   90.00
#
_symmetry.space_group_name_H-M   'P 1'
#
loop_
_entity.id
_entity.type
_entity.pdbx_description
1 polymer ?
#
loop_
_entity_poly.entity_id
_entity_poly.type
_entity_poly.pdbx_seq_one_letter_code
_entity_poly.pdbx_strand_id
1 'polypeptide(L)'
;MNKKFLTVLSLFLTTAFLFAEPKAKDIASEATKKANIDESISYVQGQISKLTVASEKRAAYVFLASLQEQMSLYGDAQKNYAAAAGISAGDADGMPKKTNEQLVLDAVRCALCCGEYTIADSYLNSAVRNSKNAEILSYVKLYAQWSALCRAQNVDDLNEPLELLKAYLKVESMKSVHPVILLTLWYVTGEKSWANQITKNYPSSTEAAIVKGDVQLLPTPFWFFVPKSGVAEQGTGTFSDVSTVASESVAPVTATKNTKWQLGLFKTESNAKLLCEEVQKKGFDAYVTSEVRASGTTYYIVLVKDDGTNTTADKLRSSGYDCYPVE
;
A
#
# COMPACT_ATOMS: atom_id res chain seq x y z
N MET A 1 21.17 -29.00 79.57
CA MET A 1 22.46 -28.89 78.84
C MET A 1 22.20 -29.24 77.39
N ASN A 2 22.57 -28.33 76.48
CA ASN A 2 22.10 -28.19 75.10
C ASN A 2 22.58 -29.31 74.16
N LYS A 3 21.70 -29.78 73.25
CA LYS A 3 22.08 -30.12 71.87
C LYS A 3 21.03 -29.57 70.91
N LYS A 4 21.40 -28.50 70.22
CA LYS A 4 20.59 -27.74 69.29
C LYS A 4 20.33 -28.58 68.04
N PHE A 5 19.05 -28.74 67.70
CA PHE A 5 18.57 -29.24 66.43
C PHE A 5 18.72 -28.10 65.42
N LEU A 6 19.68 -28.20 64.49
CA LEU A 6 19.88 -27.21 63.44
C LEU A 6 19.23 -27.76 62.16
N THR A 7 17.94 -27.54 62.00
CA THR A 7 17.23 -27.78 60.73
C THR A 7 17.60 -26.64 59.79
N VAL A 8 18.46 -26.90 58.81
CA VAL A 8 18.73 -25.98 57.71
C VAL A 8 17.55 -26.06 56.73
N LEU A 9 16.58 -25.17 56.90
CA LEU A 9 15.52 -24.94 55.92
C LEU A 9 16.11 -24.09 54.78
N SER A 10 16.55 -24.74 53.71
CA SER A 10 16.98 -24.05 52.50
C SER A 10 15.75 -23.50 51.77
N LEU A 11 15.38 -22.26 52.08
CA LEU A 11 14.35 -21.51 51.37
C LEU A 11 14.87 -21.19 49.96
N PHE A 12 14.55 -22.04 48.98
CA PHE A 12 14.69 -21.69 47.56
C PHE A 12 13.70 -20.57 47.25
N LEU A 13 14.15 -19.33 47.42
CA LEU A 13 13.45 -18.14 46.94
C LEU A 13 13.60 -18.13 45.42
N THR A 14 12.74 -18.87 44.70
CA THR A 14 12.57 -18.69 43.26
C THR A 14 11.98 -17.30 43.05
N THR A 15 12.85 -16.32 42.82
CA THR A 15 12.47 -15.04 42.23
C THR A 15 12.00 -15.30 40.81
N ALA A 16 10.73 -15.70 40.67
CA ALA A 16 10.03 -15.54 39.41
C ALA A 16 9.98 -14.03 39.14
N PHE A 17 10.93 -13.54 38.34
CA PHE A 17 10.76 -12.26 37.68
C PHE A 17 9.50 -12.39 36.84
N LEU A 18 8.39 -11.85 37.34
CA LEU A 18 7.18 -11.61 36.58
C LEU A 18 7.54 -10.53 35.56
N PHE A 19 8.20 -10.91 34.47
CA PHE A 19 8.27 -10.07 33.29
C PHE A 19 6.83 -9.95 32.80
N ALA A 20 6.30 -8.73 32.83
CA ALA A 20 5.00 -8.45 32.22
C ALA A 20 5.06 -8.90 30.76
N GLU A 21 4.11 -9.74 30.34
CA GLU A 21 4.05 -10.17 28.95
C GLU A 21 3.89 -8.94 28.04
N PRO A 22 4.65 -8.87 26.93
CA PRO A 22 4.58 -7.73 26.03
C PRO A 22 3.17 -7.61 25.44
N LYS A 23 2.64 -6.38 25.40
CA LYS A 23 1.34 -6.09 24.79
C LYS A 23 1.49 -5.45 23.42
N ALA A 24 0.59 -5.78 22.51
CA ALA A 24 0.56 -5.25 21.15
C ALA A 24 0.41 -3.72 21.13
N LYS A 25 -0.35 -3.16 22.07
CA LYS A 25 -0.50 -1.70 22.23
C LYS A 25 0.81 -1.00 22.57
N ASP A 26 1.60 -1.59 23.47
CA ASP A 26 2.90 -1.01 23.87
C ASP A 26 3.89 -1.09 22.70
N ILE A 27 3.89 -2.20 21.96
CA ILE A 27 4.66 -2.35 20.72
C ILE A 27 4.22 -1.31 19.68
N ALA A 28 2.92 -1.11 19.47
CA ALA A 28 2.41 -0.12 18.53
C ALA A 28 2.81 1.31 18.92
N SER A 29 2.68 1.66 20.21
CA SER A 29 3.11 2.96 20.71
C SER A 29 4.62 3.17 20.55
N GLU A 30 5.43 2.15 20.79
CA GLU A 30 6.88 2.26 20.61
C GLU A 30 7.29 2.32 19.13
N ALA A 31 6.53 1.68 18.24
CA ALA A 31 6.72 1.81 16.80
C ALA A 31 6.50 3.25 16.32
N THR A 32 5.48 3.96 16.85
CA THR A 32 5.23 5.37 16.46
C THR A 32 6.35 6.35 16.86
N LYS A 33 7.29 5.92 17.71
CA LYS A 33 8.45 6.74 18.12
C LYS A 33 9.68 6.51 17.23
N LYS A 34 9.62 5.58 16.27
CA LYS A 34 10.73 5.35 15.34
C LYS A 34 10.84 6.49 14.35
N ALA A 35 12.03 6.68 13.76
CA ALA A 35 12.30 7.85 12.94
C ALA A 35 11.49 7.87 11.64
N ASN A 36 11.08 6.69 11.16
CA ASN A 36 10.31 6.50 9.93
C ASN A 36 9.50 5.19 9.97
N ILE A 37 8.66 5.00 8.95
CA ILE A 37 7.76 3.84 8.86
C ILE A 37 8.54 2.53 8.62
N ASP A 38 9.66 2.54 7.90
CA ASP A 38 10.48 1.35 7.67
C ASP A 38 11.10 0.81 8.96
N GLU A 39 11.61 1.69 9.82
CA GLU A 39 12.07 1.35 11.17
C GLU A 39 10.93 0.85 12.05
N SER A 40 9.74 1.44 11.91
CA SER A 40 8.53 1.00 12.61
C SER A 40 8.16 -0.44 12.23
N ILE A 41 8.15 -0.75 10.92
CA ILE A 41 7.89 -2.09 10.37
C ILE A 41 8.92 -3.09 10.91
N SER A 42 10.22 -2.76 10.79
CA SER A 42 11.32 -3.63 11.24
C SER A 42 11.25 -3.91 12.74
N TYR A 43 10.93 -2.88 13.53
CA TYR A 43 10.76 -3.01 14.97
C TYR A 43 9.62 -3.97 15.32
N VAL A 44 8.43 -3.78 14.74
CA VAL A 44 7.24 -4.62 15.02
C VAL A 44 7.50 -6.07 14.61
N GLN A 45 8.10 -6.30 13.42
CA GLN A 45 8.49 -7.65 12.96
C GLN A 45 9.38 -8.38 13.98
N GLY A 46 10.35 -7.67 14.56
CA GLY A 46 11.24 -8.21 15.59
C GLY A 46 10.60 -8.44 16.97
N GLN A 47 9.38 -7.94 17.21
CA GLN A 47 8.64 -8.17 18.46
C GLN A 47 7.60 -9.29 18.35
N ILE A 48 7.04 -9.56 17.17
CA ILE A 48 5.92 -10.51 17.01
C ILE A 48 6.26 -11.91 17.52
N SER A 49 7.49 -12.38 17.34
CA SER A 49 7.92 -13.70 17.82
C SER A 49 7.97 -13.82 19.36
N LYS A 50 8.03 -12.69 20.07
CA LYS A 50 8.06 -12.62 21.54
C LYS A 50 6.66 -12.61 22.16
N LEU A 51 5.61 -12.42 21.35
CA LEU A 51 4.22 -12.43 21.81
C LEU A 51 3.73 -13.87 21.93
N THR A 52 3.50 -14.31 23.17
CA THR A 52 2.97 -15.62 23.55
C THR A 52 1.44 -15.63 23.59
N VAL A 53 0.83 -14.51 24.01
CA VAL A 53 -0.62 -14.35 24.06
C VAL A 53 -1.19 -14.22 22.65
N ALA A 54 -2.14 -15.10 22.30
CA ALA A 54 -2.67 -15.20 20.95
C ALA A 54 -3.38 -13.92 20.47
N SER A 55 -4.17 -13.25 21.32
CA SER A 55 -4.83 -11.99 20.97
C SER A 55 -3.84 -10.86 20.72
N GLU A 56 -2.78 -10.76 21.54
CA GLU A 56 -1.72 -9.76 21.38
C GLU A 56 -0.92 -10.02 20.09
N LYS A 57 -0.53 -11.28 19.84
CA LYS A 57 0.17 -11.67 18.61
C LYS A 57 -0.66 -11.37 17.37
N ARG A 58 -1.95 -11.70 17.40
CA ARG A 58 -2.92 -11.38 16.35
C ARG A 58 -2.98 -9.88 16.11
N ALA A 59 -3.14 -9.07 17.15
CA ALA A 59 -3.19 -7.61 17.03
C ALA A 59 -1.90 -7.00 16.48
N ALA A 60 -0.73 -7.55 16.84
CA ALA A 60 0.55 -7.10 16.31
C ALA A 60 0.70 -7.38 14.80
N TYR A 61 0.22 -8.53 14.32
CA TYR A 61 0.16 -8.80 12.88
C TYR A 61 -0.76 -7.82 12.13
N VAL A 62 -1.93 -7.52 12.68
CA VAL A 62 -2.87 -6.55 12.10
C VAL A 62 -2.24 -5.16 12.02
N PHE A 63 -1.56 -4.72 13.08
CA PHE A 63 -0.86 -3.45 13.10
C PHE A 63 0.29 -3.40 12.09
N LEU A 64 1.12 -4.43 12.05
CA LEU A 64 2.20 -4.53 11.06
C LEU A 64 1.67 -4.46 9.62
N ALA A 65 0.61 -5.20 9.31
CA ALA A 65 -0.01 -5.17 8.00
C ALA A 65 -0.50 -3.76 7.64
N SER A 66 -1.09 -3.02 8.58
CA SER A 66 -1.55 -1.65 8.34
C SER A 66 -0.41 -0.67 8.01
N LEU A 67 0.76 -0.81 8.63
CA LEU A 67 1.94 -0.01 8.29
C LEU A 67 2.46 -0.35 6.89
N GLN A 68 2.45 -1.64 6.54
CA GLN A 68 2.86 -2.11 5.22
C GLN A 68 1.93 -1.60 4.12
N GLU A 69 0.63 -1.54 4.37
CA GLU A 69 -0.33 -0.94 3.45
C GLU A 69 -0.07 0.55 3.18
N GLN A 70 0.27 1.33 4.22
CA GLN A 70 0.62 2.74 4.06
C GLN A 70 1.86 2.93 3.18
N MET A 71 2.78 1.96 3.19
CA MET A 71 3.97 1.92 2.34
C MET A 71 3.73 1.24 0.99
N SER A 72 2.48 0.89 0.65
CA SER A 72 2.12 0.12 -0.56
C SER A 72 2.82 -1.25 -0.66
N LEU A 73 3.28 -1.81 0.46
CA LEU A 73 3.86 -3.16 0.56
C LEU A 73 2.75 -4.22 0.65
N TYR A 74 1.83 -4.20 -0.32
CA TYR A 74 0.59 -4.99 -0.28
C TYR A 74 0.85 -6.50 -0.17
N GLY A 75 1.90 -7.02 -0.80
CA GLY A 75 2.24 -8.46 -0.72
C GLY A 75 2.64 -8.91 0.69
N ASP A 76 3.28 -8.03 1.47
CA ASP A 76 3.62 -8.36 2.86
C ASP A 76 2.44 -8.12 3.80
N ALA A 77 1.68 -7.05 3.57
CA ALA A 77 0.43 -6.80 4.30
C ALA A 77 -0.55 -7.96 4.16
N GLN A 78 -0.71 -8.48 2.94
CA GLN A 78 -1.52 -9.67 2.62
C GLN A 78 -1.15 -10.85 3.52
N LYS A 79 0.13 -11.21 3.60
CA LYS A 79 0.60 -12.35 4.40
C LYS A 79 0.36 -12.14 5.89
N ASN A 80 0.56 -10.91 6.38
CA ASN A 80 0.35 -10.59 7.79
C ASN A 80 -1.14 -10.55 8.17
N TYR A 81 -2.02 -10.07 7.31
CA TYR A 81 -3.47 -10.19 7.51
C TYR A 81 -3.93 -11.64 7.51
N ALA A 82 -3.43 -12.46 6.59
CA ALA A 82 -3.74 -13.89 6.56
C ALA A 82 -3.22 -14.61 7.82
N ALA A 83 -2.01 -14.28 8.28
CA ALA A 83 -1.46 -14.81 9.53
C ALA A 83 -2.31 -14.41 10.74
N ALA A 84 -2.76 -13.16 10.82
CA ALA A 84 -3.67 -12.70 11.87
C ALA A 84 -5.02 -13.43 11.84
N ALA A 85 -5.60 -13.63 10.66
CA ALA A 85 -6.86 -14.36 10.48
C ALA A 85 -6.77 -15.84 10.91
N GLY A 86 -5.59 -16.46 10.74
CA GLY A 86 -5.31 -17.83 11.16
C GLY A 86 -5.19 -18.03 12.67
N ILE A 87 -5.09 -16.94 13.45
CA ILE A 87 -5.03 -17.02 14.91
C ILE A 87 -6.46 -16.94 15.48
N SER A 88 -6.91 -18.05 16.08
CA SER A 88 -8.22 -18.13 16.74
C SER A 88 -8.23 -17.44 18.10
N ALA A 89 -8.13 -16.11 18.10
CA ALA A 89 -8.18 -15.28 19.30
C ALA A 89 -9.07 -14.04 19.08
N GLY A 90 -9.59 -13.50 20.19
CA GLY A 90 -10.33 -12.23 20.19
C GLY A 90 -9.43 -11.01 20.01
N ASP A 91 -10.00 -9.83 20.27
CA ASP A 91 -9.29 -8.56 20.16
C ASP A 91 -8.39 -8.32 21.38
N ALA A 92 -7.21 -7.72 21.15
CA ALA A 92 -6.36 -7.21 22.22
C ALA A 92 -6.86 -5.84 22.70
N ASP A 93 -6.64 -5.53 23.98
CA ASP A 93 -7.10 -4.27 24.57
C ASP A 93 -6.38 -3.06 23.95
N GLY A 94 -7.15 -2.01 23.65
CA GLY A 94 -6.64 -0.79 23.01
C GLY A 94 -6.11 -0.95 21.59
N MET A 95 -6.37 -2.08 20.92
CA MET A 95 -5.99 -2.31 19.52
C MET A 95 -7.23 -2.30 18.58
N PRO A 96 -7.05 -2.06 17.27
CA PRO A 96 -8.15 -2.09 16.31
C PRO A 96 -8.87 -3.44 16.32
N LYS A 97 -10.20 -3.40 16.46
CA LYS A 97 -11.05 -4.59 16.43
C LYS A 97 -11.35 -4.97 15.00
N LYS A 98 -11.04 -6.21 14.63
CA LYS A 98 -11.38 -6.78 13.33
C LYS A 98 -11.80 -8.22 13.53
N THR A 99 -12.86 -8.65 12.85
CA THR A 99 -13.25 -10.06 12.79
C THR A 99 -12.29 -10.85 11.90
N ASN A 100 -12.22 -12.17 12.06
CA ASN A 100 -11.38 -13.01 11.17
C ASN A 100 -11.82 -12.90 9.71
N GLU A 101 -13.11 -12.73 9.44
CA GLU A 101 -13.63 -12.54 8.08
C GLU A 101 -13.14 -11.21 7.48
N GLN A 102 -13.14 -10.13 8.25
CA GLN A 102 -12.56 -8.84 7.82
C GLN A 102 -11.06 -8.97 7.52
N LEU A 103 -10.31 -9.69 8.35
CA LEU A 103 -8.88 -9.92 8.12
C LEU A 103 -8.61 -10.73 6.85
N VAL A 104 -9.45 -11.73 6.55
CA VAL A 104 -9.38 -12.45 5.27
C VAL A 104 -9.68 -11.51 4.10
N LEU A 105 -10.70 -10.65 4.21
CA LEU A 105 -11.02 -9.67 3.17
C LEU A 105 -9.94 -8.60 2.98
N ASP A 106 -9.26 -8.18 4.05
CA ASP A 106 -8.08 -7.31 3.97
C ASP A 106 -6.97 -8.00 3.18
N ALA A 107 -6.70 -9.29 3.46
CA ALA A 107 -5.72 -10.07 2.71
C ALA A 107 -6.10 -10.22 1.23
N VAL A 108 -7.38 -10.45 0.92
CA VAL A 108 -7.90 -10.48 -0.46
C VAL A 108 -7.64 -9.15 -1.16
N ARG A 109 -8.00 -8.03 -0.53
CA ARG A 109 -7.79 -6.70 -1.10
C ARG A 109 -6.32 -6.43 -1.39
N CYS A 110 -5.43 -6.75 -0.45
CA CYS A 110 -3.99 -6.60 -0.66
C CYS A 110 -3.46 -7.51 -1.79
N ALA A 111 -3.94 -8.75 -1.91
CA ALA A 111 -3.60 -9.64 -3.02
C ALA A 111 -4.02 -9.05 -4.37
N LEU A 112 -5.25 -8.53 -4.45
CA LEU A 112 -5.76 -7.85 -5.65
C LEU A 112 -4.94 -6.61 -5.99
N CYS A 113 -4.54 -5.80 -5.01
CA CYS A 113 -3.63 -4.67 -5.23
C CYS A 113 -2.31 -5.09 -5.88
N CYS A 114 -1.81 -6.30 -5.61
CA CYS A 114 -0.64 -6.88 -6.27
C CYS A 114 -0.91 -7.50 -7.65
N GLY A 115 -2.17 -7.61 -8.08
CA GLY A 115 -2.57 -8.37 -9.27
C GLY A 115 -2.65 -9.89 -9.05
N GLU A 116 -2.52 -10.36 -7.81
CA GLU A 116 -2.48 -11.79 -7.45
C GLU A 116 -3.90 -12.37 -7.31
N TYR A 117 -4.62 -12.47 -8.43
CA TYR A 117 -6.01 -12.92 -8.44
C TYR A 117 -6.18 -14.38 -7.97
N THR A 118 -5.18 -15.24 -8.19
CA THR A 118 -5.21 -16.64 -7.74
C THR A 118 -5.20 -16.76 -6.22
N ILE A 119 -4.40 -15.93 -5.55
CA ILE A 119 -4.34 -15.84 -4.09
C ILE A 119 -5.66 -15.25 -3.56
N ALA A 120 -6.17 -14.19 -4.20
CA ALA A 120 -7.46 -13.60 -3.86
C ALA A 120 -8.60 -14.61 -3.94
N ASP A 121 -8.70 -15.37 -5.03
CA ASP A 121 -9.72 -16.42 -5.22
C ASP A 121 -9.62 -17.53 -4.17
N SER A 122 -8.40 -17.95 -3.81
CA SER A 122 -8.19 -18.94 -2.77
C SER A 122 -8.78 -18.48 -1.42
N TYR A 123 -8.56 -17.22 -1.05
CA TYR A 123 -9.13 -16.67 0.18
C TYR A 123 -10.65 -16.44 0.09
N LEU A 124 -11.16 -15.97 -1.05
CA LEU A 124 -12.60 -15.79 -1.26
C LEU A 124 -13.37 -17.11 -1.18
N ASN A 125 -12.75 -18.22 -1.57
CA ASN A 125 -13.33 -19.57 -1.46
C ASN A 125 -13.19 -20.22 -0.07
N SER A 126 -12.64 -19.50 0.91
CA SER A 126 -12.52 -19.98 2.29
C SER A 126 -13.83 -19.79 3.09
N ALA A 127 -13.74 -19.71 4.42
CA ALA A 127 -14.89 -19.55 5.32
C ALA A 127 -15.74 -18.30 5.03
N VAL A 128 -15.13 -17.22 4.52
CA VAL A 128 -15.84 -15.95 4.22
C VAL A 128 -16.96 -16.11 3.18
N ARG A 129 -16.85 -17.11 2.28
CA ARG A 129 -17.88 -17.39 1.26
C ARG A 129 -19.24 -17.70 1.85
N ASN A 130 -19.25 -18.31 3.04
CA ASN A 130 -20.44 -18.74 3.75
C ASN A 130 -20.73 -17.86 4.98
N SER A 131 -20.20 -16.64 5.01
CA SER A 131 -20.43 -15.71 6.11
C SER A 131 -21.93 -15.46 6.31
N LYS A 132 -22.33 -15.29 7.57
CA LYS A 132 -23.69 -14.84 7.93
C LYS A 132 -23.79 -13.32 7.98
N ASN A 133 -22.66 -12.61 7.87
CA ASN A 133 -22.62 -11.15 7.88
C ASN A 133 -22.84 -10.62 6.45
N ALA A 134 -23.92 -9.88 6.26
CA ALA A 134 -24.29 -9.32 4.97
C ALA A 134 -23.23 -8.37 4.38
N GLU A 135 -22.52 -7.63 5.25
CA GLU A 135 -21.43 -6.75 4.83
C GLU A 135 -20.22 -7.54 4.34
N ILE A 136 -19.85 -8.63 5.03
CA ILE A 136 -18.78 -9.53 4.56
C ILE A 136 -19.16 -10.09 3.19
N LEU A 137 -20.39 -10.56 3.01
CA LEU A 137 -20.85 -11.10 1.74
C LEU A 137 -20.87 -10.06 0.61
N SER A 138 -21.11 -8.78 0.91
CA SER A 138 -21.05 -7.73 -0.12
C SER A 138 -19.63 -7.51 -0.63
N TYR A 139 -18.64 -7.52 0.27
CA TYR A 139 -17.22 -7.47 -0.11
C TYR A 139 -16.74 -8.75 -0.80
N VAL A 140 -17.19 -9.94 -0.39
CA VAL A 140 -16.88 -11.19 -1.11
C VAL A 140 -17.35 -11.11 -2.55
N LYS A 141 -18.59 -10.64 -2.78
CA LYS A 141 -19.14 -10.47 -4.14
C LYS A 141 -18.39 -9.42 -4.95
N LEU A 142 -18.06 -8.28 -4.35
CA LEU A 142 -17.26 -7.23 -4.98
C LEU A 142 -15.88 -7.75 -5.39
N TYR A 143 -15.15 -8.37 -4.47
CA TYR A 143 -13.79 -8.83 -4.71
C TYR A 143 -13.73 -10.01 -5.67
N ALA A 144 -14.79 -10.82 -5.78
CA ALA A 144 -14.90 -11.80 -6.86
C ALA A 144 -14.92 -11.14 -8.25
N GLN A 145 -15.61 -10.00 -8.39
CA GLN A 145 -15.61 -9.25 -9.66
C GLN A 145 -14.27 -8.55 -9.89
N TRP A 146 -13.64 -8.02 -8.85
CA TRP A 146 -12.29 -7.46 -8.97
C TRP A 146 -11.25 -8.53 -9.35
N SER A 147 -11.38 -9.75 -8.83
CA SER A 147 -10.55 -10.88 -9.26
C SER A 147 -10.75 -11.20 -10.74
N ALA A 148 -11.99 -11.21 -11.23
CA ALA A 148 -12.29 -11.37 -12.65
C ALA A 148 -11.68 -10.23 -13.50
N LEU A 149 -11.78 -8.97 -13.04
CA LEU A 149 -11.14 -7.83 -13.69
C LEU A 149 -9.61 -7.96 -13.72
N CYS A 150 -8.97 -8.43 -12.65
CA CYS A 150 -7.52 -8.70 -12.63
C CYS A 150 -7.09 -9.73 -13.67
N ARG A 151 -7.95 -10.70 -13.98
CA ARG A 151 -7.65 -11.77 -14.94
C ARG A 151 -7.86 -11.34 -16.39
N ALA A 152 -8.65 -10.29 -16.62
CA ALA A 152 -9.00 -9.82 -17.95
C ALA A 152 -7.73 -9.47 -18.75
N GLN A 153 -7.63 -9.99 -19.98
CA GLN A 153 -6.50 -9.74 -20.88
C GLN A 153 -6.83 -8.67 -21.92
N ASN A 154 -8.11 -8.51 -22.24
CA ASN A 154 -8.61 -7.54 -23.21
C ASN A 154 -9.95 -6.94 -22.75
N VAL A 155 -10.49 -6.03 -23.55
CA VAL A 155 -11.74 -5.31 -23.24
C VAL A 155 -12.96 -6.23 -23.26
N ASP A 156 -12.97 -7.29 -24.08
CA ASP A 156 -14.10 -8.20 -24.19
C ASP A 156 -14.28 -9.03 -22.91
N ASP A 157 -13.18 -9.35 -22.22
CA ASP A 157 -13.17 -10.04 -20.93
C ASP A 157 -13.83 -9.21 -19.80
N LEU A 158 -14.05 -7.90 -20.02
CA LEU A 158 -14.67 -7.03 -19.03
C LEU A 158 -16.20 -7.15 -18.99
N ASN A 159 -16.82 -7.71 -20.04
CA ASN A 159 -18.27 -7.68 -20.20
C ASN A 159 -19.02 -8.32 -19.01
N GLU A 160 -18.66 -9.55 -18.65
CA GLU A 160 -19.28 -10.27 -17.53
C GLU A 160 -19.11 -9.56 -16.18
N PRO A 161 -17.87 -9.22 -15.72
CA PRO A 161 -17.70 -8.57 -14.43
C PRO A 161 -18.37 -7.18 -14.38
N LEU A 162 -18.38 -6.42 -15.47
CA LEU A 162 -19.03 -5.11 -15.51
C LEU A 162 -20.57 -5.24 -15.44
N GLU A 163 -21.18 -6.20 -16.13
CA GLU A 163 -22.62 -6.44 -16.03
C GLU A 163 -23.05 -6.92 -14.63
N LEU A 164 -22.25 -7.77 -13.99
CA LEU A 164 -22.50 -8.18 -12.60
C LEU A 164 -22.39 -6.99 -11.63
N LEU A 165 -21.36 -6.14 -11.78
CA LEU A 165 -21.21 -4.92 -11.00
C LEU A 165 -22.42 -3.98 -11.18
N LYS A 166 -22.90 -3.77 -12.42
CA LYS A 166 -24.12 -2.99 -12.69
C LYS A 166 -25.36 -3.60 -12.04
N ALA A 167 -25.49 -4.93 -12.06
CA ALA A 167 -26.61 -5.61 -11.41
C ALA A 167 -26.59 -5.42 -9.89
N TYR A 168 -25.40 -5.43 -9.27
CA TYR A 168 -25.25 -5.22 -7.83
C TYR A 168 -25.73 -3.84 -7.35
N LEU A 169 -25.68 -2.81 -8.19
CA LEU A 169 -26.25 -1.48 -7.85
C LEU A 169 -27.76 -1.51 -7.57
N LYS A 170 -28.46 -2.56 -7.99
CA LYS A 170 -29.91 -2.76 -7.78
C LYS A 170 -30.22 -3.63 -6.55
N VAL A 171 -29.20 -4.13 -5.85
CA VAL A 171 -29.35 -5.08 -4.74
C VAL A 171 -29.14 -4.36 -3.41
N GLU A 172 -30.17 -4.28 -2.56
CA GLU A 172 -30.10 -3.51 -1.30
C GLU A 172 -28.97 -4.00 -0.37
N SER A 173 -28.68 -5.30 -0.33
CA SER A 173 -27.59 -5.85 0.49
C SER A 173 -26.19 -5.42 0.02
N MET A 174 -26.06 -4.85 -1.18
CA MET A 174 -24.79 -4.37 -1.74
C MET A 174 -24.56 -2.88 -1.50
N LYS A 175 -25.51 -2.18 -0.87
CA LYS A 175 -25.50 -0.73 -0.72
C LYS A 175 -24.24 -0.16 -0.07
N SER A 176 -23.63 -0.89 0.87
CA SER A 176 -22.38 -0.49 1.53
C SER A 176 -21.20 -0.41 0.56
N VAL A 177 -21.23 -1.16 -0.55
CA VAL A 177 -20.17 -1.19 -1.57
C VAL A 177 -20.57 -0.50 -2.87
N HIS A 178 -21.75 0.13 -2.95
CA HIS A 178 -22.15 0.88 -4.14
C HIS A 178 -21.16 1.98 -4.55
N PRO A 179 -20.59 2.80 -3.64
CA PRO A 179 -19.63 3.84 -4.04
C PRO A 179 -18.44 3.25 -4.80
N VAL A 180 -17.81 2.20 -4.26
CA VAL A 180 -16.67 1.53 -4.89
C VAL A 180 -17.04 0.78 -6.17
N ILE A 181 -18.25 0.22 -6.26
CA ILE A 181 -18.76 -0.37 -7.52
C ILE A 181 -18.85 0.70 -8.60
N LEU A 182 -19.48 1.84 -8.30
CA LEU A 182 -19.60 2.95 -9.23
C LEU A 182 -18.23 3.50 -9.64
N LEU A 183 -17.30 3.63 -8.68
CA LEU A 183 -15.92 4.05 -8.96
C LEU A 183 -15.26 3.08 -9.93
N THR A 184 -15.41 1.78 -9.70
CA THR A 184 -14.86 0.73 -10.58
C THR A 184 -15.43 0.85 -12.00
N LEU A 185 -16.75 0.99 -12.13
CA LEU A 185 -17.42 1.16 -13.42
C LEU A 185 -16.91 2.41 -14.14
N TRP A 186 -16.88 3.56 -13.47
CA TRP A 186 -16.34 4.80 -14.02
C TRP A 186 -14.89 4.66 -14.45
N TYR A 187 -14.03 4.10 -13.58
CA TYR A 187 -12.60 4.03 -13.81
C TYR A 187 -12.22 3.08 -14.96
N VAL A 188 -12.99 2.00 -15.16
CA VAL A 188 -12.75 1.02 -16.23
C VAL A 188 -13.38 1.45 -17.55
N THR A 189 -14.53 2.11 -17.51
CA THR A 189 -15.29 2.45 -18.73
C THR A 189 -15.10 3.88 -19.22
N GLY A 190 -14.69 4.81 -18.35
CA GLY A 190 -14.65 6.24 -18.63
C GLY A 190 -16.03 6.92 -18.70
N GLU A 191 -17.13 6.21 -18.45
CA GLU A 191 -18.47 6.79 -18.59
C GLU A 191 -18.79 7.79 -17.47
N LYS A 192 -19.05 9.05 -17.86
CA LYS A 192 -19.39 10.15 -16.94
C LYS A 192 -20.70 9.94 -16.16
N SER A 193 -21.58 9.07 -16.65
CA SER A 193 -22.83 8.68 -15.97
C SER A 193 -22.57 8.11 -14.57
N TRP A 194 -21.51 7.31 -14.41
CA TRP A 194 -21.12 6.72 -13.14
C TRP A 194 -20.52 7.77 -12.18
N ALA A 195 -19.63 8.63 -12.68
CA ALA A 195 -19.10 9.78 -11.93
C ALA A 195 -20.20 10.70 -11.40
N ASN A 196 -21.21 10.99 -12.22
CA ASN A 196 -22.37 11.80 -11.84
C ASN A 196 -23.20 11.12 -10.73
N GLN A 197 -23.35 9.80 -10.77
CA GLN A 197 -24.04 9.06 -9.72
C GLN A 197 -23.26 9.07 -8.40
N ILE A 198 -21.93 8.91 -8.43
CA ILE A 198 -21.08 8.98 -7.23
C ILE A 198 -21.23 10.34 -6.56
N THR A 199 -21.03 11.42 -7.31
CA THR A 199 -21.05 12.78 -6.77
C THR A 199 -22.43 13.23 -6.29
N LYS A 200 -23.51 12.72 -6.93
CA LYS A 200 -24.89 13.00 -6.51
C LYS A 200 -25.33 12.20 -5.29
N ASN A 201 -25.09 10.89 -5.29
CA ASN A 201 -25.67 9.98 -4.30
C ASN A 201 -24.75 9.75 -3.10
N TYR A 202 -23.45 9.95 -3.27
CA TYR A 202 -22.41 9.71 -2.26
C TYR A 202 -21.42 10.88 -2.14
N PRO A 203 -21.88 12.14 -1.98
CA PRO A 203 -21.03 13.33 -2.09
C PRO A 203 -19.88 13.41 -1.08
N SER A 204 -20.01 12.74 0.06
CA SER A 204 -19.02 12.70 1.16
C SER A 204 -18.12 11.45 1.15
N SER A 205 -18.26 10.59 0.14
CA SER A 205 -17.44 9.38 0.00
C SER A 205 -16.04 9.71 -0.52
N THR A 206 -15.07 8.84 -0.24
CA THR A 206 -13.72 8.94 -0.83
C THR A 206 -13.77 8.80 -2.34
N GLU A 207 -14.68 7.98 -2.88
CA GLU A 207 -14.90 7.82 -4.30
C GLU A 207 -15.36 9.12 -4.98
N ALA A 208 -16.23 9.89 -4.32
CA ALA A 208 -16.61 11.22 -4.81
C ALA A 208 -15.43 12.18 -4.81
N ALA A 209 -14.57 12.13 -3.79
CA ALA A 209 -13.34 12.92 -3.74
C ALA A 209 -12.38 12.55 -4.89
N ILE A 210 -12.25 11.25 -5.21
CA ILE A 210 -11.44 10.78 -6.35
C ILE A 210 -11.99 11.30 -7.67
N VAL A 211 -13.29 11.16 -7.91
CA VAL A 211 -13.93 11.65 -9.15
C VAL A 211 -13.78 13.16 -9.31
N LYS A 212 -13.89 13.91 -8.21
CA LYS A 212 -13.71 15.37 -8.21
C LYS A 212 -12.26 15.80 -8.44
N GLY A 213 -11.28 14.92 -8.21
CA GLY A 213 -9.85 15.25 -8.23
C GLY A 213 -9.31 15.76 -6.88
N ASP A 214 -10.08 15.65 -5.79
CA ASP A 214 -9.64 16.03 -4.44
C ASP A 214 -8.72 14.99 -3.79
N VAL A 215 -8.74 13.75 -4.29
CA VAL A 215 -7.91 12.64 -3.82
C VAL A 215 -7.42 11.84 -5.02
N GLN A 216 -6.15 11.45 -5.03
CA GLN A 216 -5.61 10.59 -6.07
C GLN A 216 -5.76 9.11 -5.71
N LEU A 217 -6.14 8.31 -6.70
CA LEU A 217 -6.09 6.85 -6.61
C LEU A 217 -4.63 6.41 -6.62
N LEU A 218 -4.21 5.60 -5.65
CA LEU A 218 -2.85 5.07 -5.64
C LEU A 218 -2.62 4.19 -6.89
N PRO A 219 -1.45 4.32 -7.56
CA PRO A 219 -1.11 3.51 -8.71
C PRO A 219 -0.76 2.09 -8.25
N THR A 220 -1.78 1.24 -8.10
CA THR A 220 -1.60 -0.18 -7.79
C THR A 220 -1.64 -1.01 -9.09
N PRO A 221 -0.92 -2.14 -9.14
CA PRO A 221 -1.02 -3.12 -10.24
C PRO A 221 -2.46 -3.44 -10.65
N PHE A 222 -3.38 -3.55 -9.67
CA PHE A 222 -4.80 -3.71 -9.92
C PHE A 222 -5.34 -2.67 -10.93
N TRP A 223 -5.18 -1.38 -10.61
CA TRP A 223 -5.77 -0.31 -11.42
C TRP A 223 -5.07 -0.14 -12.76
N PHE A 224 -3.76 -0.39 -12.77
CA PHE A 224 -2.89 -0.19 -13.92
C PHE A 224 -3.04 -1.27 -15.00
N PHE A 225 -3.16 -2.55 -14.62
CA PHE A 225 -3.18 -3.66 -15.58
C PHE A 225 -4.58 -4.06 -16.06
N VAL A 226 -5.66 -3.63 -15.37
CA VAL A 226 -7.02 -3.88 -15.84
C VAL A 226 -7.25 -3.16 -17.18
N PRO A 227 -7.63 -3.88 -18.26
CA PRO A 227 -7.96 -3.26 -19.54
C PRO A 227 -9.03 -2.18 -19.38
N LYS A 228 -8.97 -1.14 -20.21
CA LYS A 228 -9.90 0.00 -20.17
C LYS A 228 -10.68 0.07 -21.47
N SER A 229 -12.00 0.24 -21.38
CA SER A 229 -12.84 0.52 -22.55
C SER A 229 -12.98 2.02 -22.83
N GLY A 230 -12.48 2.86 -21.92
CA GLY A 230 -12.46 4.31 -22.06
C GLY A 230 -11.57 4.97 -21.01
N VAL A 231 -11.42 6.30 -21.11
CA VAL A 231 -10.56 7.08 -20.20
C VAL A 231 -11.41 7.75 -19.13
N ALA A 232 -11.10 7.49 -17.87
CA ALA A 232 -11.74 8.13 -16.73
C ALA A 232 -11.09 9.50 -16.45
N GLU A 233 -11.76 10.57 -16.90
CA GLU A 233 -11.33 11.94 -16.64
C GLU A 233 -11.70 12.36 -15.22
N GLN A 234 -10.69 12.54 -14.36
CA GLN A 234 -10.87 13.17 -13.05
C GLN A 234 -11.22 14.66 -13.21
N GLY A 235 -11.99 15.18 -12.27
CA GLY A 235 -12.16 16.62 -12.12
C GLY A 235 -10.84 17.31 -11.74
N THR A 236 -10.84 18.64 -11.79
CA THR A 236 -9.66 19.46 -11.46
C THR A 236 -9.39 19.57 -9.97
N GLY A 237 -10.27 19.04 -9.12
CA GLY A 237 -10.17 19.09 -7.67
C GLY A 237 -10.18 20.50 -7.09
N THR A 238 -10.22 20.54 -5.77
CA THR A 238 -9.71 21.65 -4.95
C THR A 238 -8.34 21.32 -4.36
N PHE A 239 -7.77 20.17 -4.76
CA PHE A 239 -6.37 19.87 -4.50
C PHE A 239 -5.58 21.02 -5.13
N SER A 240 -5.08 21.92 -4.28
CA SER A 240 -4.03 22.83 -4.69
C SER A 240 -2.95 21.93 -5.22
N ASP A 241 -2.85 21.98 -6.53
CA ASP A 241 -1.83 21.32 -7.27
C ASP A 241 -0.51 21.70 -6.58
N VAL A 242 0.12 20.73 -5.90
CA VAL A 242 1.55 20.84 -5.64
C VAL A 242 2.31 20.77 -6.98
N SER A 243 1.58 20.60 -8.10
CA SER A 243 2.00 20.91 -9.48
C SER A 243 1.52 22.26 -10.03
N THR A 244 1.05 23.19 -9.19
CA THR A 244 1.16 24.63 -9.44
C THR A 244 2.37 25.17 -8.69
N VAL A 245 3.57 24.87 -9.21
CA VAL A 245 4.53 25.97 -9.28
C VAL A 245 3.88 26.93 -10.25
N ALA A 246 3.29 27.97 -9.67
CA ALA A 246 2.72 29.07 -10.41
C ALA A 246 3.67 29.46 -11.55
N SER A 247 3.11 29.75 -12.71
CA SER A 247 3.64 30.83 -13.55
C SER A 247 3.53 32.13 -12.75
N GLU A 248 4.32 32.25 -11.69
CA GLU A 248 4.75 33.53 -11.19
C GLU A 248 5.85 33.98 -12.14
N SER A 249 5.64 35.17 -12.68
CA SER A 249 6.70 36.00 -13.21
C SER A 249 7.91 35.94 -12.26
N VAL A 250 8.94 35.19 -12.66
CA VAL A 250 10.20 35.12 -11.93
C VAL A 250 10.91 36.45 -12.17
N ALA A 251 10.72 37.40 -11.25
CA ALA A 251 11.78 38.34 -10.94
C ALA A 251 13.02 37.51 -10.53
N PRO A 252 14.21 37.84 -11.03
CA PRO A 252 15.32 36.90 -11.16
C PRO A 252 15.85 36.51 -9.77
N VAL A 253 15.59 35.26 -9.37
CA VAL A 253 16.24 34.67 -8.20
C VAL A 253 17.43 33.85 -8.69
N THR A 254 18.58 34.26 -8.19
CA THR A 254 19.95 33.78 -8.43
C THR A 254 20.07 32.28 -8.72
N ALA A 255 20.66 31.99 -9.88
CA ALA A 255 21.02 30.65 -10.34
C ALA A 255 21.96 29.93 -9.36
N THR A 256 21.44 28.90 -8.70
CA THR A 256 22.30 27.83 -8.16
C THR A 256 22.48 26.83 -9.29
N LYS A 257 23.71 26.66 -9.78
CA LYS A 257 24.05 25.75 -10.88
C LYS A 257 23.85 24.29 -10.43
N ASN A 258 22.71 23.71 -10.73
CA ASN A 258 22.55 22.25 -10.64
C ASN A 258 23.44 21.63 -11.71
N THR A 259 24.39 20.76 -11.31
CA THR A 259 25.35 20.20 -12.25
C THR A 259 24.93 18.84 -12.82
N LYS A 260 23.93 18.19 -12.20
CA LYS A 260 23.50 16.82 -12.54
C LYS A 260 22.00 16.62 -12.35
N TRP A 261 21.46 15.66 -13.10
CA TRP A 261 20.08 15.22 -13.07
C TRP A 261 20.02 13.70 -12.85
N GLN A 262 19.30 13.25 -11.83
CA GLN A 262 19.08 11.83 -11.57
C GLN A 262 17.84 11.32 -12.31
N LEU A 263 18.00 10.24 -13.07
CA LEU A 263 16.93 9.61 -13.85
C LEU A 263 16.38 8.34 -13.19
N GLY A 264 17.17 7.64 -12.38
CA GLY A 264 16.74 6.40 -11.77
C GLY A 264 17.66 5.85 -10.69
N LEU A 265 17.09 5.05 -9.80
CA LEU A 265 17.75 4.37 -8.68
C LEU A 265 17.45 2.87 -8.77
N PHE A 266 18.49 2.04 -8.88
CA PHE A 266 18.36 0.61 -9.14
C PHE A 266 19.07 -0.21 -8.06
N LYS A 267 18.51 -1.38 -7.72
CA LYS A 267 19.18 -2.36 -6.84
C LYS A 267 20.22 -3.21 -7.58
N THR A 268 20.18 -3.22 -8.91
CA THR A 268 21.04 -4.06 -9.77
C THR A 268 21.78 -3.19 -10.77
N GLU A 269 23.10 -3.36 -10.85
CA GLU A 269 23.98 -2.59 -11.76
C GLU A 269 23.59 -2.74 -13.23
N SER A 270 23.21 -3.95 -13.65
CA SER A 270 22.80 -4.24 -15.02
C SER A 270 21.61 -3.40 -15.48
N ASN A 271 20.64 -3.16 -14.59
CA ASN A 271 19.46 -2.35 -14.92
C ASN A 271 19.81 -0.86 -15.05
N ALA A 272 20.68 -0.36 -14.16
CA ALA A 272 21.20 1.00 -14.26
C ALA A 272 22.00 1.22 -15.56
N LYS A 273 22.81 0.23 -15.96
CA LYS A 273 23.58 0.28 -17.22
C LYS A 273 22.68 0.30 -18.45
N LEU A 274 21.62 -0.51 -18.50
CA LEU A 274 20.68 -0.52 -19.61
C LEU A 274 20.02 0.86 -19.82
N LEU A 275 19.55 1.50 -18.74
CA LEU A 275 19.00 2.86 -18.83
C LEU A 275 20.08 3.88 -19.24
N CYS A 276 21.27 3.78 -18.66
CA CYS A 276 22.39 4.66 -19.01
C CYS A 276 22.75 4.59 -20.50
N GLU A 277 22.84 3.39 -21.08
CA GLU A 277 23.13 3.19 -22.51
C GLU A 277 22.02 3.73 -23.40
N GLU A 278 20.76 3.55 -23.02
CA GLU A 278 19.61 4.10 -23.76
C GLU A 278 19.65 5.64 -23.80
N VAL A 279 19.91 6.25 -22.65
CA VAL A 279 19.99 7.71 -22.50
C VAL A 279 21.21 8.27 -23.25
N GLN A 280 22.34 7.57 -23.23
CA GLN A 280 23.53 7.92 -24.04
C GLN A 280 23.24 7.84 -25.54
N LYS A 281 22.51 6.82 -26.02
CA LYS A 281 22.10 6.71 -27.43
C LYS A 281 21.24 7.88 -27.90
N LYS A 282 20.49 8.51 -26.98
CA LYS A 282 19.71 9.73 -27.23
C LYS A 282 20.52 11.02 -27.11
N GLY A 283 21.84 10.93 -26.89
CA GLY A 283 22.77 12.05 -26.97
C GLY A 283 23.04 12.76 -25.63
N PHE A 284 22.62 12.20 -24.51
CA PHE A 284 22.87 12.76 -23.18
C PHE A 284 24.16 12.22 -22.55
N ASP A 285 24.89 13.06 -21.81
CA ASP A 285 26.07 12.65 -21.02
C ASP A 285 25.63 11.95 -19.72
N ALA A 286 25.16 10.71 -19.86
CA ALA A 286 24.73 9.87 -18.75
C ALA A 286 25.85 8.96 -18.22
N TYR A 287 25.83 8.70 -16.92
CA TYR A 287 26.74 7.78 -16.25
C TYR A 287 26.08 7.15 -15.02
N VAL A 288 26.64 6.03 -14.54
CA VAL A 288 26.16 5.32 -13.35
C VAL A 288 27.10 5.58 -12.17
N THR A 289 26.53 5.87 -10.99
CA THR A 289 27.23 5.89 -9.70
C THR A 289 26.59 4.90 -8.74
N SER A 290 27.17 4.71 -7.55
CA SER A 290 26.60 3.84 -6.52
C SER A 290 26.67 4.46 -5.13
N GLU A 291 25.67 4.17 -4.30
CA GLU A 291 25.58 4.61 -2.91
C GLU A 291 25.19 3.42 -2.02
N VAL A 292 25.83 3.28 -0.85
CA VAL A 292 25.43 2.33 0.18
C VAL A 292 24.59 3.06 1.21
N ARG A 293 23.31 2.70 1.34
CA ARG A 293 22.41 3.30 2.33
C ARG A 293 22.64 2.72 3.72
N ALA A 294 22.11 3.37 4.76
CA ALA A 294 22.19 2.93 6.15
C ALA A 294 21.68 1.49 6.39
N SER A 295 20.83 0.96 5.50
CA SER A 295 20.38 -0.43 5.51
C SER A 295 21.42 -1.46 5.03
N GLY A 296 22.63 -1.02 4.63
CA GLY A 296 23.67 -1.85 4.04
C GLY A 296 23.41 -2.26 2.58
N THR A 297 22.33 -1.77 1.97
CA THR A 297 21.99 -2.05 0.56
C THR A 297 22.72 -1.07 -0.37
N THR A 298 23.45 -1.59 -1.34
CA THR A 298 24.03 -0.81 -2.44
C THR A 298 22.98 -0.53 -3.51
N TYR A 299 22.83 0.73 -3.88
CA TYR A 299 22.03 1.17 -5.01
C TYR A 299 22.91 1.76 -6.10
N TYR A 300 22.46 1.64 -7.34
CA TYR A 300 23.08 2.18 -8.55
C TYR A 300 22.22 3.31 -9.10
N ILE A 301 22.80 4.48 -9.29
CA ILE A 301 22.11 5.72 -9.64
C ILE A 301 22.50 6.11 -11.07
N VAL A 302 21.52 6.39 -11.92
CA VAL A 302 21.75 6.93 -13.27
C VAL A 302 21.65 8.44 -13.23
N LEU A 303 22.75 9.10 -13.60
CA LEU A 303 22.89 10.56 -13.59
C LEU A 303 23.19 11.08 -15.00
N VAL A 304 22.68 12.26 -15.33
CA VAL A 304 22.98 13.01 -16.57
C VAL A 304 23.61 14.34 -16.17
N LYS A 305 24.77 14.68 -16.77
CA LYS A 305 25.37 15.99 -16.54
C LYS A 305 24.57 17.08 -17.24
N ASP A 306 24.45 18.24 -16.60
CA ASP A 306 23.91 19.40 -17.28
C ASP A 306 24.87 19.87 -18.37
N ASP A 307 24.35 20.15 -19.56
CA ASP A 307 25.12 20.69 -20.69
C ASP A 307 25.50 22.19 -20.51
N GLY A 308 25.11 22.79 -19.39
CA GLY A 308 25.41 24.18 -19.05
C GLY A 308 24.46 25.17 -19.72
N THR A 309 23.46 24.69 -20.47
CA THR A 309 22.44 25.52 -21.12
C THR A 309 21.17 25.66 -20.28
N ASN A 310 21.09 25.00 -19.11
CA ASN A 310 19.90 24.91 -18.26
C ASN A 310 18.66 24.28 -18.95
N THR A 311 18.82 23.66 -20.12
CA THR A 311 17.72 23.00 -20.86
C THR A 311 17.73 21.48 -20.74
N THR A 312 18.71 20.92 -20.03
CA THR A 312 18.92 19.47 -19.91
C THR A 312 17.67 18.75 -19.36
N ALA A 313 17.04 19.30 -18.32
CA ALA A 313 15.81 18.73 -17.75
C ALA A 313 14.64 18.70 -18.74
N ASP A 314 14.44 19.78 -19.51
CA ASP A 314 13.35 19.86 -20.48
C ASP A 314 13.56 18.90 -21.65
N LYS A 315 14.82 18.73 -22.09
CA LYS A 315 15.20 17.74 -23.10
C LYS A 315 14.96 16.32 -22.62
N LEU A 316 15.28 16.02 -21.35
CA LEU A 316 15.06 14.70 -20.74
C LEU A 316 13.57 14.37 -20.67
N ARG A 317 12.73 15.29 -20.17
CA ARG A 317 11.28 15.13 -20.11
C ARG A 317 10.65 14.98 -21.48
N SER A 318 11.06 15.79 -22.44
CA SER A 318 10.62 15.68 -23.84
C SER A 318 11.01 14.35 -24.49
N SER A 319 12.06 13.70 -23.97
CA SER A 319 12.54 12.38 -24.42
C SER A 319 11.89 11.21 -23.67
N GLY A 320 10.94 11.48 -22.79
CA GLY A 320 10.18 10.50 -22.01
C GLY A 320 10.80 10.10 -20.68
N TYR A 321 11.80 10.85 -20.17
CA TYR A 321 12.45 10.56 -18.89
C TYR A 321 12.01 11.53 -17.80
N ASP A 322 11.64 10.98 -16.66
CA ASP A 322 11.54 11.76 -15.43
C ASP A 322 12.93 12.01 -14.85
N CYS A 323 13.14 13.20 -14.29
CA CYS A 323 14.44 13.58 -13.74
C CYS A 323 14.33 14.52 -12.55
N TYR A 324 15.24 14.36 -11.59
CA TYR A 324 15.33 15.18 -10.37
C TYR A 324 16.71 15.82 -10.26
N PRO A 325 16.82 17.09 -9.86
CA PRO A 325 18.12 17.75 -9.72
C PRO A 325 18.90 17.17 -8.53
N VAL A 326 20.20 16.96 -8.72
CA VAL A 326 21.13 16.51 -7.66
C VAL A 326 22.46 17.27 -7.76
N GLU A 327 23.17 17.40 -6.64
CA GLU A 327 24.47 18.08 -6.56
C GLU A 327 25.63 17.30 -7.19
#